data_AF-A0A1C5WJT2-F1
#
_entry.id   AF-A0A1C5WJT2-F1
#
_cell.length_a   1.000
_cell.length_b   1.000
_cell.length_c   1.000
_cell.angle_alpha   90.00
_cell.angle_beta   90.00
_cell.angle_gamma   90.00
#
_symmetry.space_group_name_H-M   'P 1'
#
loop_
_entity.id
_entity.type
_entity.pdbx_description
1 polymer ?
#
loop_
_entity_poly.entity_id
_entity_poly.type
_entity_poly.pdbx_seq_one_letter_code
_entity_poly.pdbx_strand_id
1 'polypeptide(L)'
;MIKTARQLKDLIRNLSREKSADAQLLMRNYMMERFLERISLSEYRDKFILKGGMLVAAMVGLDARSTMDLDATVKGANVNVEEIENLISAIVSVPIDDGVKFQLKSISEIMDEAEYPGIRVSMTTTFDGVVTPLKIDISTGDAITPREVRYSVKRTFAIRFATCS
;
A
#
# COMPACT_ATOMS: atom_id res chain seq x y z
N MET A 1 8.54 -2.35 18.39
CA MET A 1 8.33 -3.13 17.16
C MET A 1 7.30 -4.21 17.47
N ILE A 2 6.22 -4.27 16.68
CA ILE A 2 5.15 -5.28 16.84
C ILE A 2 5.71 -6.60 16.29
N LYS A 3 5.73 -7.65 17.10
CA LYS A 3 6.32 -8.95 16.72
C LYS A 3 5.30 -10.08 16.66
N THR A 4 4.12 -9.88 17.24
CA THR A 4 3.09 -10.93 17.32
C THR A 4 1.73 -10.42 16.87
N ALA A 5 0.92 -11.34 16.34
CA ALA A 5 -0.47 -11.12 15.96
C ALA A 5 -1.29 -10.61 17.14
N ARG A 6 -1.00 -11.04 18.37
CA ARG A 6 -1.66 -10.53 19.57
C ARG A 6 -1.41 -9.03 19.75
N GLN A 7 -0.15 -8.61 19.70
CA GLN A 7 0.21 -7.19 19.83
C GLN A 7 -0.45 -6.34 18.73
N LEU A 8 -0.46 -6.84 17.49
CA LEU A 8 -1.09 -6.14 16.37
C LEU A 8 -2.61 -6.04 16.55
N LYS A 9 -3.28 -7.14 16.92
CA LYS A 9 -4.72 -7.17 17.17
C LYS A 9 -5.12 -6.26 18.34
N ASP A 10 -4.32 -6.21 19.40
CA ASP A 10 -4.56 -5.31 20.52
C ASP A 10 -4.42 -3.83 20.11
N LEU A 11 -3.40 -3.49 19.33
CA LEU A 11 -3.24 -2.14 18.76
C LEU A 11 -4.45 -1.77 17.88
N ILE A 12 -4.82 -2.63 16.94
CA ILE A 12 -5.95 -2.42 16.03
C ILE A 12 -7.26 -2.25 16.79
N ARG A 13 -7.49 -3.09 17.81
CA ARG A 13 -8.70 -3.00 18.66
C ARG A 13 -8.77 -1.68 19.41
N ASN A 14 -7.64 -1.19 19.92
CA ASN A 14 -7.60 0.10 20.61
C ASN A 14 -7.87 1.26 19.64
N LEU A 15 -7.21 1.25 18.47
CA LEU A 15 -7.43 2.25 17.42
C LEU A 15 -8.87 2.22 16.88
N SER A 16 -9.45 1.04 16.71
CA SER A 16 -10.84 0.86 16.25
C SER A 16 -11.82 1.55 17.20
N ARG A 17 -11.61 1.42 18.51
CA ARG A 17 -12.43 2.09 19.54
C ARG A 17 -12.22 3.60 19.59
N GLU A 18 -10.96 4.04 19.51
CA GLU A 18 -10.60 5.46 19.56
C GLU A 18 -11.15 6.23 18.35
N LYS A 19 -11.00 5.64 17.16
CA LYS A 19 -11.32 6.27 15.87
C LYS A 19 -12.70 5.91 15.32
N SER A 20 -13.46 5.08 16.04
CA SER A 20 -14.73 4.50 15.57
C SER A 20 -14.60 3.91 14.15
N ALA A 21 -13.50 3.19 13.91
CA ALA A 21 -13.12 2.66 12.61
C ALA A 21 -13.18 1.13 12.60
N ASP A 22 -13.45 0.54 11.45
CA ASP A 22 -13.50 -0.92 11.30
C ASP A 22 -12.13 -1.57 11.54
N ALA A 23 -12.10 -2.65 12.34
CA ALA A 23 -10.86 -3.33 12.71
C ALA A 23 -10.22 -4.08 11.53
N GLN A 24 -11.02 -4.61 10.59
CA GLN A 24 -10.48 -5.26 9.39
C GLN A 24 -9.84 -4.23 8.47
N LEU A 25 -10.48 -3.07 8.32
CA LEU A 25 -9.94 -1.93 7.58
C LEU A 25 -8.60 -1.46 8.16
N LEU A 26 -8.51 -1.33 9.48
CA LEU A 26 -7.25 -1.00 10.16
C LEU A 26 -6.17 -2.08 9.98
N MET A 27 -6.53 -3.38 10.04
CA MET A 27 -5.60 -4.46 9.74
C MET A 27 -5.05 -4.35 8.33
N ARG A 28 -5.91 -4.13 7.34
CA ARG A 28 -5.47 -3.98 5.95
C ARG A 28 -4.62 -2.72 5.75
N ASN A 29 -4.97 -1.59 6.38
CA ASN A 29 -4.18 -0.37 6.32
C ASN A 29 -2.78 -0.58 6.91
N TYR A 30 -2.66 -1.33 8.00
CA TYR A 30 -1.35 -1.73 8.53
C TYR A 30 -0.53 -2.47 7.47
N MET A 31 -1.11 -3.50 6.82
CA MET A 31 -0.43 -4.26 5.78
C MET A 31 -0.06 -3.38 4.58
N MET A 32 -0.91 -2.42 4.23
CA MET A 32 -0.62 -1.44 3.17
C MET A 32 0.55 -0.52 3.54
N GLU A 33 0.63 -0.05 4.79
CA GLU A 33 1.78 0.72 5.26
C GLU A 33 3.09 -0.08 5.21
N ARG A 34 3.03 -1.42 5.32
CA ARG A 34 4.21 -2.29 5.16
C ARG A 34 4.62 -2.45 3.70
N PHE A 35 3.65 -2.44 2.79
CA PHE A 35 3.90 -2.44 1.36
C PHE A 35 4.48 -1.09 0.90
N LEU A 36 3.91 0.04 1.35
CA LEU A 36 4.41 1.39 1.03
C LEU A 36 5.84 1.62 1.55
N GLU A 37 6.20 1.08 2.72
CA GLU A 37 7.58 1.15 3.20
C GLU A 37 8.54 0.33 2.34
N ARG A 38 8.11 -0.79 1.78
CA ARG A 38 8.93 -1.53 0.80
C ARG A 38 9.08 -0.76 -0.50
N ILE A 39 8.04 -0.08 -0.99
CA ILE A 39 8.14 0.81 -2.15
C ILE A 39 9.19 1.88 -1.91
N SER A 40 9.13 2.59 -0.77
CA SER A 40 10.05 3.70 -0.47
C SER A 40 11.52 3.27 -0.36
N LEU A 41 11.77 2.00 -0.05
CA LEU A 41 13.10 1.39 0.06
C LEU A 41 13.51 0.61 -1.21
N SER A 42 12.63 0.50 -2.21
CA SER A 42 12.89 -0.20 -3.47
C SER A 42 13.50 0.72 -4.53
N GLU A 43 14.03 0.12 -5.60
CA GLU A 43 14.44 0.85 -6.81
C GLU A 43 13.27 1.56 -7.53
N TYR A 44 12.03 1.19 -7.21
CA TYR A 44 10.81 1.75 -7.81
C TYR A 44 10.27 2.97 -7.06
N ARG A 45 10.94 3.43 -5.98
CA ARG A 45 10.47 4.54 -5.14
C ARG A 45 10.14 5.82 -5.91
N ASP A 46 10.89 6.13 -6.97
CA ASP A 46 10.72 7.35 -7.78
C ASP A 46 9.82 7.09 -9.02
N LYS A 47 9.39 5.85 -9.22
CA LYS A 47 8.48 5.42 -10.30
C LYS A 47 7.04 5.26 -9.84
N PHE A 48 6.83 4.93 -8.57
CA PHE A 48 5.51 4.67 -8.00
C PHE A 48 4.87 5.96 -7.48
N ILE A 49 3.70 6.32 -8.01
CA ILE A 49 2.99 7.55 -7.65
C ILE A 49 1.66 7.15 -7.02
N LEU A 50 1.54 7.40 -5.71
CA LEU A 50 0.32 7.17 -4.97
C LEU A 50 -0.76 8.16 -5.43
N LYS A 51 -1.99 7.69 -5.63
CA LYS A 51 -3.16 8.51 -5.92
C LYS A 51 -4.37 8.04 -5.10
N GLY A 52 -5.55 8.57 -5.43
CA GLY A 52 -6.81 8.14 -4.86
C GLY A 52 -7.01 8.52 -3.40
N GLY A 53 -8.02 7.91 -2.78
CA GLY A 53 -8.47 8.32 -1.44
C GLY A 53 -7.52 7.95 -0.32
N MET A 54 -6.61 6.98 -0.52
CA MET A 54 -5.54 6.69 0.45
C MET A 54 -4.57 7.88 0.57
N LEU A 55 -4.16 8.50 -0.54
CA LEU A 55 -3.33 9.71 -0.51
C LEU A 55 -4.08 10.85 0.19
N VAL A 56 -5.35 11.07 -0.18
CA VAL A 56 -6.17 12.13 0.42
C VAL A 56 -6.26 11.93 1.93
N ALA A 57 -6.62 10.73 2.39
CA ALA A 57 -6.70 10.41 3.81
C ALA A 57 -5.38 10.68 4.55
N ALA A 58 -4.24 10.29 3.95
CA ALA A 58 -2.92 10.56 4.49
C ALA A 58 -2.56 12.07 4.53
N MET A 59 -3.09 12.88 3.62
CA MET A 59 -2.87 14.33 3.57
C MET A 59 -3.70 15.11 4.57
N VAL A 60 -4.99 14.79 4.67
CA VAL A 60 -5.92 15.55 5.53
C VAL A 60 -6.01 15.00 6.95
N GLY A 61 -5.28 13.91 7.25
CA GLY A 61 -5.28 13.28 8.57
C GLY A 61 -6.65 12.71 8.96
N LEU A 62 -7.51 12.44 7.98
CA LEU A 62 -8.80 11.81 8.23
C LEU A 62 -8.57 10.35 8.60
N ASP A 63 -9.29 9.89 9.61
CA ASP A 63 -9.37 8.46 9.89
C ASP A 63 -9.85 7.74 8.64
N ALA A 64 -9.07 6.73 8.23
CA ALA A 64 -9.14 6.00 6.97
C ALA A 64 -10.43 5.20 6.80
N ARG A 65 -11.59 5.87 6.89
CA ARG A 65 -12.93 5.29 6.96
C ARG A 65 -13.42 4.71 5.63
N SER A 66 -12.72 4.93 4.50
CA SER A 66 -13.35 4.69 3.20
C SER A 66 -12.52 4.01 2.10
N THR A 67 -11.19 3.85 2.19
CA THR A 67 -10.45 3.32 1.03
C THR A 67 -9.80 1.98 1.27
N MET A 68 -10.22 1.00 0.48
CA MET A 68 -9.83 -0.41 0.57
C MET A 68 -8.62 -0.75 -0.29
N ASP A 69 -8.40 0.03 -1.34
CA ASP A 69 -7.51 -0.29 -2.44
C ASP A 69 -6.40 0.76 -2.54
N LEU A 70 -5.21 0.31 -2.93
CA LEU A 70 -4.08 1.18 -3.22
C LEU A 70 -4.13 1.55 -4.69
N ASP A 71 -4.52 2.80 -4.98
CA ASP A 71 -4.45 3.34 -6.33
C ASP A 71 -3.10 3.97 -6.57
N ALA A 72 -2.43 3.54 -7.63
CA ALA A 72 -1.13 4.08 -8.00
C ALA A 72 -0.96 4.19 -9.52
N THR A 73 -0.05 5.07 -9.91
CA THR A 73 0.44 5.18 -11.28
C THR A 73 1.92 4.84 -11.28
N VAL A 74 2.36 3.99 -12.20
CA VAL A 74 3.79 3.69 -12.38
C VAL A 74 4.32 4.45 -13.60
N LYS A 75 5.37 5.25 -13.40
CA LYS A 75 6.06 5.96 -14.47
C LYS A 75 7.01 5.05 -15.24
N GLY A 76 6.99 5.18 -16.57
CA GLY A 76 7.97 4.54 -17.45
C GLY A 76 7.92 3.01 -17.43
N ALA A 77 6.80 2.44 -16.99
CA ALA A 77 6.47 1.03 -17.18
C ALA A 77 5.41 0.93 -18.27
N ASN A 78 5.48 -0.12 -19.09
CA ASN A 78 4.40 -0.45 -19.99
C ASN A 78 3.27 -1.13 -19.20
N VAL A 79 2.07 -1.13 -19.78
CA VAL A 79 0.95 -1.96 -19.30
C VAL A 79 1.23 -3.42 -19.68
N ASN A 80 2.24 -4.03 -19.06
CA ASN A 80 2.54 -5.44 -19.25
C ASN A 80 2.45 -6.15 -17.90
N VAL A 81 1.63 -7.20 -17.84
CA VAL A 81 1.46 -8.07 -16.69
C VAL A 81 2.81 -8.59 -16.18
N GLU A 82 3.72 -8.97 -17.08
CA GLU A 82 5.05 -9.50 -16.72
C GLU A 82 5.94 -8.41 -16.09
N GLU A 83 5.89 -7.18 -16.59
CA GLU A 83 6.62 -6.06 -16.01
C GLU A 83 6.10 -5.73 -14.60
N ILE A 84 4.78 -5.73 -14.41
CA ILE A 84 4.17 -5.51 -13.10
C ILE A 84 4.47 -6.67 -12.14
N GLU A 85 4.47 -7.92 -12.61
CA GLU A 85 4.84 -9.07 -11.79
C GLU A 85 6.26 -8.93 -11.25
N ASN A 86 7.22 -8.59 -12.13
CA ASN A 86 8.60 -8.35 -11.76
C ASN A 86 8.74 -7.18 -10.77
N LEU A 87 8.03 -6.07 -11.03
CA LEU A 87 8.00 -4.89 -10.16
C LEU A 87 7.47 -5.24 -8.76
N ILE A 88 6.34 -5.96 -8.68
CA ILE A 88 5.74 -6.35 -7.41
C ILE A 88 6.65 -7.31 -6.67
N SER A 89 7.21 -8.31 -7.36
CA SER A 89 8.16 -9.28 -6.80
C SER A 89 9.39 -8.60 -6.18
N ALA A 90 9.95 -7.63 -6.88
CA ALA A 90 11.09 -6.85 -6.41
C ALA A 90 10.73 -6.01 -5.17
N ILE A 91 9.57 -5.33 -5.16
CA ILE A 91 9.10 -4.55 -4.00
C ILE A 91 8.88 -5.47 -2.79
N VAL A 92 8.13 -6.56 -2.92
CA VAL A 92 7.81 -7.40 -1.76
C VAL A 92 9.02 -8.13 -1.18
N SER A 93 10.08 -8.29 -1.98
CA SER A 93 11.35 -8.89 -1.56
C SER A 93 12.25 -7.93 -0.77
N VAL A 94 11.93 -6.64 -0.70
CA VAL A 94 12.70 -5.67 0.10
C VAL A 94 12.66 -6.07 1.59
N PRO A 95 13.83 -6.29 2.22
CA PRO A 95 13.89 -6.77 3.60
C PRO A 95 13.67 -5.62 4.59
N ILE A 96 12.57 -5.64 5.34
CA ILE A 96 12.26 -4.59 6.34
C ILE A 96 12.00 -5.09 7.78
N ASP A 97 12.39 -6.34 8.09
CA ASP A 97 12.27 -7.00 9.42
C ASP A 97 10.97 -6.67 10.19
N ASP A 98 9.84 -6.70 9.49
CA ASP A 98 8.51 -6.38 10.03
C ASP A 98 7.63 -7.61 10.26
N GLY A 99 8.16 -8.80 9.96
CA GLY A 99 7.46 -10.07 10.05
C GLY A 99 6.34 -10.27 9.03
N VAL A 100 6.13 -9.35 8.09
CA VAL A 100 5.08 -9.45 7.07
C VAL A 100 5.62 -10.14 5.83
N LYS A 101 4.92 -11.19 5.41
CA LYS A 101 5.19 -11.91 4.16
C LYS A 101 4.09 -11.59 3.16
N PHE A 102 4.47 -11.32 1.92
CA PHE A 102 3.52 -11.10 0.83
C PHE A 102 3.50 -12.33 -0.08
N GLN A 103 2.32 -12.65 -0.60
CA GLN A 103 2.14 -13.70 -1.60
C GLN A 103 1.22 -13.16 -2.70
N LEU A 104 1.76 -13.11 -3.92
CA LEU A 104 0.99 -12.79 -5.11
C LEU A 104 -0.08 -13.87 -5.35
N LYS A 105 -1.31 -13.44 -5.67
CA LYS A 105 -2.44 -14.34 -5.97
C LYS A 105 -2.84 -14.27 -7.43
N SER A 106 -3.03 -13.06 -7.94
CA SER A 106 -3.36 -12.85 -9.34
C SER A 106 -2.97 -11.46 -9.79
N ILE A 107 -2.70 -11.34 -11.09
CA ILE A 107 -2.54 -10.08 -11.79
C ILE A 107 -3.54 -10.13 -12.95
N SER A 108 -4.33 -9.08 -13.11
CA SER A 108 -5.33 -8.99 -14.16
C SER A 108 -5.35 -7.58 -14.73
N GLU A 109 -5.45 -7.47 -16.04
CA GLU A 109 -5.75 -6.21 -16.69
C GLU A 109 -7.15 -5.73 -16.29
N ILE A 110 -7.26 -4.43 -16.06
CA ILE A 110 -8.51 -3.74 -15.76
C ILE A 110 -8.57 -2.46 -16.60
N MET A 111 -9.76 -1.90 -16.73
CA MET A 111 -9.95 -0.56 -17.26
C MET A 111 -10.40 0.33 -16.11
N ASP A 112 -9.75 1.47 -15.91
CA ASP A 112 -10.21 2.43 -14.91
C ASP A 112 -11.43 3.23 -15.40
N GLU A 113 -11.97 4.10 -14.54
CA GLU A 113 -13.18 4.89 -14.84
C GLU A 113 -12.99 5.87 -16.02
N ALA A 114 -11.74 6.22 -16.34
CA ALA A 114 -11.39 7.11 -17.43
C ALA A 114 -10.93 6.35 -18.70
N GLU A 115 -11.22 5.05 -18.75
CA GLU A 115 -10.86 4.13 -19.84
C GLU A 115 -9.33 3.99 -20.06
N TYR A 116 -8.52 4.28 -19.04
CA TYR A 116 -7.10 3.96 -19.10
C TYR A 116 -6.85 2.49 -18.76
N PRO A 117 -6.00 1.80 -19.54
CA PRO A 117 -5.55 0.47 -19.18
C PRO A 117 -4.82 0.49 -17.84
N GLY A 118 -5.22 -0.42 -16.97
CA GLY A 118 -4.63 -0.64 -15.66
C GLY A 118 -4.42 -2.11 -15.38
N ILE A 119 -3.75 -2.38 -14.27
CA ILE A 119 -3.42 -3.70 -13.79
C ILE A 119 -3.82 -3.78 -12.32
N ARG A 120 -4.70 -4.73 -12.01
CA ARG A 120 -5.06 -5.09 -10.65
C ARG A 120 -4.19 -6.22 -10.16
N VAL A 121 -3.51 -5.97 -9.06
CA VAL A 121 -2.69 -6.94 -8.35
C VAL A 121 -3.42 -7.35 -7.08
N SER A 122 -3.74 -8.63 -6.98
CA SER A 122 -4.30 -9.24 -5.77
C SER A 122 -3.23 -10.04 -5.05
N MET A 123 -3.06 -9.77 -3.77
CA MET A 123 -2.10 -10.44 -2.91
C MET A 123 -2.72 -10.83 -1.57
N THR A 124 -2.03 -11.70 -0.84
CA THR A 124 -2.28 -11.92 0.58
C THR A 124 -1.03 -11.61 1.37
N THR A 125 -1.19 -10.93 2.50
CA THR A 125 -0.15 -10.74 3.49
C THR A 125 -0.34 -11.70 4.65
N THR A 126 0.76 -12.25 5.16
CA THR A 126 0.77 -13.09 6.35
C THR A 126 1.67 -12.46 7.42
N PHE A 127 1.12 -12.25 8.61
CA PHE A 127 1.85 -11.77 9.78
C PHE A 127 1.47 -12.61 11.00
N ASP A 128 2.44 -13.35 11.56
CA ASP A 128 2.24 -14.23 12.71
C ASP A 128 0.97 -15.12 12.58
N GLY A 129 0.84 -15.77 11.43
CA GLY A 129 -0.29 -16.64 11.07
C GLY A 129 -1.57 -15.92 10.64
N VAL A 130 -1.67 -14.60 10.81
CA VAL A 130 -2.83 -13.82 10.36
C VAL A 130 -2.70 -13.52 8.88
N VAL A 131 -3.66 -14.00 8.09
CA VAL A 131 -3.76 -13.74 6.65
C VAL A 131 -4.67 -12.54 6.42
N THR A 132 -4.24 -11.60 5.58
CA THR A 132 -5.02 -10.40 5.21
C THR A 132 -4.92 -10.19 3.70
N PRO A 133 -6.04 -10.06 2.96
CA PRO A 133 -5.99 -9.76 1.54
C PRO A 133 -5.57 -8.30 1.29
N LEU A 134 -4.84 -8.09 0.20
CA LEU A 134 -4.42 -6.78 -0.27
C LEU A 134 -4.73 -6.66 -1.77
N LYS A 135 -5.24 -5.49 -2.19
CA LYS A 135 -5.49 -5.16 -3.58
C LYS A 135 -4.79 -3.86 -3.93
N ILE A 136 -4.18 -3.84 -5.11
CA ILE A 136 -3.46 -2.69 -5.63
C ILE A 136 -3.90 -2.53 -7.08
N ASP A 137 -4.39 -1.34 -7.42
CA ASP A 137 -4.74 -0.97 -8.77
C ASP A 137 -3.67 -0.02 -9.30
N ILE A 138 -3.01 -0.45 -10.37
CA ILE A 138 -1.91 0.26 -11.00
C ILE A 138 -2.35 0.71 -12.38
N SER A 139 -2.36 2.01 -12.63
CA SER A 139 -2.45 2.52 -14.01
C SER A 139 -1.07 2.92 -14.52
N THR A 140 -0.98 3.13 -15.83
CA THR A 140 0.22 3.70 -16.46
C THR A 140 -0.19 4.76 -17.47
N GLY A 141 0.68 5.75 -17.70
CA GLY A 141 0.44 6.78 -18.72
C GLY A 141 -0.49 7.91 -18.29
N ASP A 142 -0.96 7.95 -17.03
CA ASP A 142 -1.77 9.06 -16.53
C ASP A 142 -1.04 10.40 -16.69
N ALA A 143 -1.75 11.40 -17.20
CA ALA A 143 -1.26 12.77 -17.24
C ALA A 143 -1.21 13.37 -15.84
N ILE A 144 -0.01 13.57 -15.30
CA ILE A 144 0.20 14.14 -13.97
C ILE A 144 0.30 15.65 -14.08
N THR A 145 -0.73 16.37 -13.63
CA THR A 145 -0.82 17.83 -13.74
C THR A 145 -0.89 18.48 -12.36
N PRO A 146 -0.08 19.52 -12.06
CA PRO A 146 0.98 20.10 -12.90
C PRO A 146 2.28 19.28 -12.90
N ARG A 147 2.54 18.49 -11.85
CA ARG A 147 3.66 17.54 -11.71
C ARG A 147 3.46 16.69 -10.45
N GLU A 148 4.17 15.58 -10.33
CA GLU A 148 4.23 14.83 -9.07
C GLU A 148 4.99 15.61 -7.99
N VAL A 149 4.65 15.31 -6.73
CA VAL A 149 5.30 15.88 -5.55
C VAL A 149 5.79 14.76 -4.64
N ARG A 150 6.97 14.95 -4.05
CA ARG A 150 7.44 14.05 -2.98
C ARG A 150 6.60 14.30 -1.74
N TYR A 151 5.87 13.28 -1.30
CA TYR A 151 5.02 13.34 -0.12
C TYR A 151 5.48 12.33 0.93
N SER A 152 5.65 12.79 2.17
CA SER A 152 5.94 11.91 3.31
C SER A 152 4.63 11.49 3.97
N VAL A 153 4.24 10.24 3.75
CA VAL A 153 3.04 9.68 4.38
C VAL A 153 3.26 9.51 5.89
N LYS A 154 2.40 10.14 6.69
CA LYS A 154 2.41 9.96 8.14
C LYS A 154 1.85 8.57 8.46
N ARG A 155 2.69 7.70 9.04
CA ARG A 155 2.29 6.36 9.46
C ARG A 155 1.21 6.43 10.55
N THR A 156 0.12 5.72 10.35
CA THR A 156 -0.98 5.59 11.32
C THR A 156 -0.60 4.63 12.45
N PHE A 157 0.19 3.59 12.14
CA PHE A 157 0.47 2.50 13.08
C PHE A 157 1.87 2.56 13.72
N ALA A 158 2.68 3.58 13.40
CA ALA A 158 4.03 3.71 13.96
C ALA A 158 4.12 4.78 15.04
N ILE A 159 4.65 4.38 16.21
CA ILE A 159 5.27 5.30 17.17
C ILE A 159 6.53 5.89 16.51
N ARG A 160 6.67 7.22 16.62
CA ARG A 160 7.67 8.17 16.09
C ARG A 160 9.01 7.63 15.49
N PHE A 161 9.39 8.34 14.41
CA PHE A 161 10.66 8.40 13.66
C PHE A 161 10.85 7.45 12.46
N ALA A 162 11.03 8.07 11.28
CA ALA A 162 12.20 7.88 10.42
C ALA A 162 12.25 9.02 9.39
N THR A 163 13.40 9.70 9.34
CA THR A 163 13.81 10.69 8.34
C THR A 163 14.24 9.98 7.05
N CYS A 164 13.99 10.64 5.92
CA CYS A 164 14.37 10.20 4.57
C CYS A 164 15.75 10.78 4.17
N SER A 165 16.37 10.16 3.18
CA SER A 165 17.39 10.75 2.31
C SER A 165 17.05 10.46 0.85
#